data_AF-A0A534VBJ1-F1
#
_entry.id   AF-A0A534VBJ1-F1
#
_cell.length_a   1.000
_cell.length_b   1.000
_cell.length_c   1.000
_cell.angle_alpha   90.00
_cell.angle_beta   90.00
_cell.angle_gamma   90.00
#
_symmetry.space_group_name_H-M   'P 1'
#
loop_
_entity.id
_entity.type
_entity.pdbx_description
1 polymer ?
#
loop_
_entity_poly.entity_id
_entity_poly.type
_entity_poly.pdbx_seq_one_letter_code
_entity_poly.pdbx_strand_id
1 'polypeptide(L)'
;MGGDAAERVRPGLRVGRDVEGGDGGSRARRPFHEPAGLADGRARLSPHGLHDPDALPCLSAGGLSSMAHGLSVPLSCLLVFVVWTIALVLALTVVRLRHLRRGGSVRDFGVPDDRWLGWRLFRDHANCLENLPLLATVVLVAAVAGRAGSLLDGLAVVYLCARVAQSVVHVAPGAGLRFNVRFGFFVVQLACLVGFVVALVWSTA
;
A
#
# COMPACT_ATOMS: atom_id res chain seq x y z
N MET A 1 -22.11 59.28 -30.61
CA MET A 1 -23.11 58.43 -31.29
C MET A 1 -22.38 57.49 -32.22
N GLY A 2 -22.68 56.19 -32.13
CA GLY A 2 -22.22 55.12 -33.04
C GLY A 2 -20.74 54.76 -32.88
N GLY A 3 -20.32 53.52 -32.62
CA GLY A 3 -21.01 52.24 -32.68
C GLY A 3 -19.96 51.25 -33.15
N ASP A 4 -19.39 50.46 -32.24
CA ASP A 4 -18.51 49.34 -32.60
C ASP A 4 -18.92 48.14 -31.75
N ALA A 5 -19.96 47.46 -32.24
CA ALA A 5 -20.51 46.23 -31.68
C ALA A 5 -19.65 45.06 -32.19
N ALA A 6 -18.63 44.69 -31.42
CA ALA A 6 -17.89 43.46 -31.64
C ALA A 6 -18.76 42.27 -31.20
N GLU A 7 -19.52 41.76 -32.17
CA GLU A 7 -20.29 40.53 -32.14
C GLU A 7 -19.35 39.32 -31.97
N ARG A 8 -19.16 38.88 -30.72
CA ARG A 8 -18.53 37.59 -30.42
C ARG A 8 -19.59 36.50 -30.33
N VAL A 9 -19.65 35.72 -31.40
CA VAL A 9 -20.39 34.47 -31.58
C VAL A 9 -20.16 33.52 -30.40
N ARG A 10 -21.24 33.20 -29.67
CA ARG A 10 -21.28 32.11 -28.68
C ARG A 10 -21.57 30.79 -29.42
N PRO A 11 -20.81 29.70 -29.22
CA PRO A 11 -21.24 28.40 -29.71
C PRO A 11 -22.37 27.88 -28.81
N GLY A 12 -23.54 27.73 -29.42
CA GLY A 12 -24.73 27.16 -28.80
C GLY A 12 -24.51 25.70 -28.41
N LEU A 13 -24.75 25.40 -27.14
CA LEU A 13 -24.83 24.06 -26.59
C LEU A 13 -26.05 23.35 -27.21
N ARG A 14 -25.83 22.46 -28.20
CA ARG A 14 -26.90 21.62 -28.73
C ARG A 14 -27.26 20.55 -27.71
N VAL A 15 -28.46 20.70 -27.14
CA VAL A 15 -29.18 19.66 -26.41
C VAL A 15 -29.59 18.59 -27.42
N GLY A 16 -28.82 17.50 -27.48
CA GLY A 16 -29.21 16.28 -28.21
C GLY A 16 -30.15 15.46 -27.34
N ARG A 17 -31.42 15.45 -27.72
CA ARG A 17 -32.48 14.64 -27.11
C ARG A 17 -33.13 13.87 -28.24
N ASP A 18 -32.66 12.65 -28.49
CA ASP A 18 -33.34 11.68 -29.35
C ASP A 18 -33.15 10.30 -28.70
N VAL A 19 -34.17 9.88 -27.94
CA VAL A 19 -34.32 8.51 -27.45
C VAL A 19 -35.11 7.80 -28.53
N GLU A 20 -34.40 7.10 -29.41
CA GLU A 20 -34.98 6.31 -30.47
C GLU A 20 -35.32 4.91 -29.95
N GLY A 21 -36.56 4.50 -30.20
CA GLY A 21 -37.14 3.23 -29.78
C GLY A 21 -36.40 2.06 -30.42
N GLY A 22 -35.90 1.17 -29.56
CA GLY A 22 -35.27 -0.09 -29.92
C GLY A 22 -36.23 -1.24 -29.65
N ASP A 23 -36.52 -1.96 -30.72
CA ASP A 23 -37.57 -2.95 -30.93
C ASP A 23 -37.60 -4.12 -29.92
N GLY A 24 -38.82 -4.56 -29.60
CA GLY A 24 -39.14 -5.56 -28.59
C GLY A 24 -38.81 -6.98 -29.03
N GLY A 25 -37.56 -7.40 -28.83
CA GLY A 25 -37.13 -8.79 -28.98
C GLY A 25 -37.61 -9.68 -27.81
N SER A 26 -38.75 -10.35 -28.00
CA SER A 26 -39.33 -11.32 -27.08
C SER A 26 -38.42 -12.56 -26.94
N ARG A 27 -37.52 -12.58 -25.94
CA ARG A 27 -36.76 -13.78 -25.56
C ARG A 27 -37.60 -14.63 -24.61
N ALA A 28 -38.11 -15.75 -25.13
CA ALA A 28 -38.76 -16.80 -24.37
C ALA A 28 -37.90 -17.22 -23.16
N ARG A 29 -38.47 -17.08 -21.96
CA ARG A 29 -37.87 -17.61 -20.73
C ARG A 29 -37.81 -19.14 -20.86
N ARG A 30 -36.61 -19.70 -20.82
CA ARG A 30 -36.47 -21.16 -20.68
C ARG A 30 -37.06 -21.58 -19.32
N PRO A 31 -37.90 -22.62 -19.25
CA PRO A 31 -38.36 -23.14 -17.97
C PRO A 31 -37.14 -23.64 -17.17
N PHE A 32 -37.09 -23.23 -15.91
CA PHE A 32 -36.10 -23.69 -14.95
C PHE A 32 -36.33 -25.18 -14.73
N HIS A 33 -35.32 -26.01 -14.99
CA HIS A 33 -35.40 -27.45 -14.78
C HIS A 33 -35.25 -27.70 -13.29
N GLU A 34 -36.36 -28.06 -12.62
CA GLU A 34 -36.39 -28.38 -11.21
C GLU A 34 -35.76 -29.78 -11.00
N PRO A 35 -34.66 -29.91 -10.24
CA PRO A 35 -34.09 -31.22 -9.94
C PRO A 35 -35.03 -31.98 -8.99
N ALA A 36 -35.42 -33.18 -9.40
CA ALA A 36 -36.23 -34.09 -8.60
C ALA A 36 -35.54 -34.40 -7.27
N GLY A 37 -36.11 -33.89 -6.17
CA GLY A 37 -35.56 -34.09 -4.82
C GLY A 37 -36.09 -33.14 -3.75
N LEU A 38 -36.88 -32.13 -4.10
CA LEU A 38 -37.39 -31.11 -3.18
C LEU A 38 -38.84 -31.37 -2.74
N ALA A 39 -39.20 -32.61 -2.43
CA ALA A 39 -40.55 -32.97 -1.98
C ALA A 39 -40.59 -33.70 -0.62
N ASP A 40 -39.46 -33.83 0.07
CA ASP A 40 -39.44 -34.41 1.41
C ASP A 40 -38.85 -33.39 2.40
N GLY A 41 -39.73 -32.75 3.16
CA GLY A 41 -39.42 -31.73 4.18
C GLY A 41 -38.72 -32.29 5.42
N ARG A 42 -37.75 -33.20 5.25
CA ARG A 42 -36.87 -33.71 6.29
C ARG A 42 -35.43 -33.57 5.84
N ALA A 43 -34.90 -32.36 5.93
CA ALA A 43 -33.46 -32.19 6.06
C ALA A 43 -33.01 -32.93 7.33
N ARG A 44 -32.41 -34.11 7.16
CA ARG A 44 -31.61 -34.75 8.22
C ARG A 44 -30.43 -33.82 8.52
N LEU A 45 -30.63 -32.89 9.45
CA LEU A 45 -29.55 -32.18 10.11
C LEU A 45 -28.84 -33.18 11.02
N SER A 46 -27.69 -33.69 10.58
CA SER A 46 -26.77 -34.40 11.47
C SER A 46 -26.29 -33.42 12.55
N PRO A 47 -26.46 -33.69 13.85
CA PRO A 47 -26.08 -32.77 14.92
C PRO A 47 -24.60 -32.92 15.30
N HIS A 48 -23.69 -32.93 14.32
CA HIS A 48 -22.25 -32.99 14.56
C HIS A 48 -21.53 -31.94 13.70
N GLY A 49 -20.93 -30.97 14.39
CA GLY A 49 -20.20 -29.86 13.78
C GLY A 49 -20.68 -28.49 14.24
N LEU A 50 -21.18 -28.39 15.49
CA LEU A 50 -21.27 -27.13 16.19
C LEU A 50 -19.87 -26.50 16.16
N HIS A 51 -19.80 -25.33 15.52
CA HIS A 51 -18.81 -24.28 15.71
C HIS A 51 -17.97 -24.53 16.97
N ASP A 52 -16.69 -24.87 16.80
CA ASP A 52 -15.72 -24.83 17.89
C ASP A 52 -15.28 -23.36 18.03
N PRO A 53 -15.75 -22.61 19.03
CA PRO A 53 -15.30 -21.22 19.24
C PRO A 53 -13.83 -21.15 19.64
N ASP A 54 -13.20 -22.29 19.98
CA ASP A 54 -11.80 -22.39 20.39
C ASP A 54 -10.88 -22.82 19.24
N ALA A 55 -11.43 -23.08 18.04
CA ALA A 55 -10.65 -23.34 16.82
C ALA A 55 -10.07 -22.06 16.16
N LEU A 56 -10.12 -20.92 16.85
CA LEU A 56 -9.28 -19.78 16.50
C LEU A 56 -7.85 -20.12 16.92
N PRO A 57 -6.89 -20.23 16.00
CA PRO A 57 -5.49 -20.37 16.40
C PRO A 57 -5.14 -19.15 17.24
N CYS A 58 -5.02 -19.38 18.56
CA CYS A 58 -4.50 -18.38 19.47
C CYS A 58 -3.07 -18.11 19.00
N LEU A 59 -2.89 -16.97 18.33
CA LEU A 59 -1.59 -16.47 17.89
C LEU A 59 -0.77 -16.16 19.14
N SER A 60 -0.21 -17.20 19.76
CA SER A 60 0.68 -17.07 20.90
C SER A 60 1.88 -16.22 20.47
N ALA A 61 2.30 -15.29 21.31
CA ALA A 61 3.50 -14.49 21.08
C ALA A 61 4.73 -15.37 20.79
N GLY A 62 4.75 -16.61 21.28
CA GLY A 62 5.77 -17.62 20.96
C GLY A 62 5.73 -18.11 19.51
N GLY A 63 4.55 -18.18 18.88
CA GLY A 63 4.39 -18.56 17.48
C GLY A 63 4.91 -17.50 16.52
N LEU A 64 4.63 -16.22 16.79
CA LEU A 64 5.18 -15.10 16.01
C LEU A 64 6.72 -15.04 16.09
N SER A 65 7.27 -15.30 17.28
CA SER A 65 8.71 -15.37 17.47
C SER A 65 9.33 -16.59 16.75
N SER A 66 8.71 -17.76 16.84
CA SER A 66 9.17 -18.99 16.15
C SER A 66 9.16 -18.85 14.62
N MET A 67 8.13 -18.22 14.04
CA MET A 67 8.10 -17.95 12.59
C MET A 67 9.18 -16.95 12.17
N ALA A 68 9.48 -15.94 12.99
CA ALA A 68 10.55 -14.98 12.72
C ALA A 68 11.95 -15.61 12.75
N HIS A 69 12.18 -16.66 13.54
CA HIS A 69 13.46 -17.38 13.59
C HIS A 69 13.70 -18.27 12.36
N GLY A 70 12.66 -18.59 11.58
CA GLY A 70 12.77 -19.36 10.33
C GLY A 70 12.98 -18.52 9.07
N LEU A 71 12.88 -17.19 9.14
CA LEU A 71 13.03 -16.30 8.00
C LEU A 71 14.50 -15.96 7.75
N SER A 72 14.90 -15.91 6.47
CA SER A 72 16.21 -15.38 6.10
C SER A 72 16.33 -13.91 6.51
N VAL A 73 17.55 -13.43 6.75
CA VAL A 73 17.81 -12.03 7.17
C VAL A 73 17.15 -11.03 6.22
N PRO A 74 17.20 -11.17 4.88
CA PRO A 74 16.56 -10.23 3.97
C PRO A 74 15.03 -10.19 4.11
N LEU A 75 14.39 -11.35 4.33
CA LEU A 75 12.94 -11.43 4.56
C LEU A 75 12.55 -10.78 5.90
N SER A 76 13.34 -11.00 6.95
CA SER A 76 13.17 -10.33 8.23
C SER A 76 13.30 -8.82 8.10
N CYS A 77 14.29 -8.32 7.34
CA CYS A 77 14.43 -6.89 7.06
C CYS A 77 13.21 -6.32 6.30
N LEU A 78 12.66 -7.06 5.34
CA LEU A 78 11.45 -6.67 4.62
C LEU A 78 10.24 -6.58 5.57
N LEU A 79 10.11 -7.52 6.50
CA LEU A 79 9.05 -7.48 7.51
C LEU A 79 9.20 -6.27 8.44
N VAL A 80 10.41 -5.97 8.91
CA VAL A 80 10.69 -4.79 9.73
C VAL A 80 10.38 -3.49 8.96
N PHE A 81 10.66 -3.44 7.65
CA PHE A 81 10.27 -2.31 6.80
C PHE A 81 8.74 -2.12 6.78
N VAL A 82 7.97 -3.21 6.69
CA VAL A 82 6.50 -3.15 6.75
C VAL A 82 6.05 -2.62 8.11
N VAL A 83 6.61 -3.15 9.21
CA VAL A 83 6.32 -2.67 10.58
C VAL A 83 6.62 -1.17 10.71
N TRP A 84 7.75 -0.71 10.17
CA TRP A 84 8.11 0.71 10.16
C TRP A 84 7.09 1.55 9.38
N THR A 85 6.64 1.07 8.23
CA THR A 85 5.62 1.75 7.42
C THR A 85 4.29 1.86 8.15
N ILE A 86 3.87 0.80 8.86
CA ILE A 86 2.67 0.81 9.72
C ILE A 86 2.84 1.84 10.84
N ALA A 87 4.00 1.89 11.50
CA ALA A 87 4.27 2.85 12.56
C ALA A 87 4.15 4.31 12.07
N LEU A 88 4.62 4.62 10.86
CA LEU A 88 4.45 5.94 10.23
C LEU A 88 2.97 6.27 9.97
N VAL A 89 2.18 5.31 9.48
CA VAL A 89 0.73 5.50 9.25
C VAL A 89 -0.01 5.74 10.58
N LEU A 90 0.33 4.99 11.63
CA LEU A 90 -0.24 5.20 12.95
C LEU A 90 0.10 6.59 13.49
N ALA A 91 1.37 7.01 13.37
CA ALA A 91 1.79 8.35 13.77
C ALA A 91 1.04 9.45 12.99
N LEU A 92 0.90 9.30 11.66
CA LEU A 92 0.14 10.22 10.83
C LEU A 92 -1.33 10.29 11.26
N THR A 93 -1.95 9.15 11.54
CA THR A 93 -3.34 9.05 12.00
C THR A 93 -3.53 9.75 13.34
N VAL A 94 -2.62 9.55 14.29
CA VAL A 94 -2.63 10.24 15.58
C VAL A 94 -2.53 11.76 15.41
N VAL A 95 -1.65 12.25 14.52
CA VAL A 95 -1.52 13.69 14.23
C VAL A 95 -2.79 14.25 13.61
N ARG A 96 -3.39 13.57 12.63
CA ARG A 96 -4.66 13.99 12.00
C ARG A 96 -5.81 14.03 13.00
N LEU A 97 -5.94 13.02 13.85
CA LEU A 97 -6.99 12.97 14.87
C LEU A 97 -6.82 14.11 15.89
N ARG A 98 -5.58 14.38 16.31
CA ARG A 98 -5.26 15.51 17.20
C ARG A 98 -5.54 16.87 16.55
N HIS A 99 -5.35 17.01 15.24
CA HIS A 99 -5.70 18.23 14.50
C HIS A 99 -7.20 18.47 14.50
N LEU A 100 -7.98 17.43 14.17
CA LEU A 100 -9.44 17.49 14.11
C LEU A 100 -10.06 17.79 15.49
N ARG A 101 -9.52 17.19 16.56
CA ARG A 101 -9.93 17.46 17.95
C ARG A 101 -9.69 18.91 18.41
N ARG A 102 -8.79 19.65 17.76
CA ARG A 102 -8.52 21.07 18.05
C ARG A 102 -9.36 22.02 17.18
N GLY A 103 -10.32 21.51 16.43
CA GLY A 103 -11.16 22.29 15.53
C GLY A 103 -10.59 22.49 14.12
N GLY A 104 -9.49 21.83 13.78
CA GLY A 104 -8.94 21.85 12.42
C GLY A 104 -9.83 21.11 11.41
N SER A 105 -9.72 21.45 10.12
CA SER A 105 -10.52 20.84 9.06
C SER A 105 -9.80 19.67 8.40
N VAL A 106 -10.57 18.71 7.86
CA VAL A 106 -10.04 17.65 6.98
C VAL A 106 -9.41 18.22 5.71
N ARG A 107 -9.86 19.41 5.27
CA ARG A 107 -9.32 20.10 4.09
C ARG A 107 -7.85 20.49 4.26
N ASP A 108 -7.42 20.71 5.49
CA ASP A 108 -6.05 21.11 5.82
C ASP A 108 -5.04 20.00 5.51
N PHE A 109 -5.50 18.74 5.44
CA PHE A 109 -4.62 17.59 5.20
C PHE A 109 -4.02 17.55 3.79
N GLY A 110 -4.66 18.20 2.82
CA GLY A 110 -4.22 18.24 1.42
C GLY A 110 -3.32 19.43 1.08
N VAL A 111 -3.08 20.34 2.03
CA VAL A 111 -2.29 21.55 1.78
C VAL A 111 -0.81 21.25 2.09
N PRO A 112 0.10 21.44 1.12
CA PRO A 112 1.52 21.26 1.37
C PRO A 112 2.06 22.25 2.41
N ASP A 113 2.52 21.75 3.56
CA ASP A 113 3.16 22.56 4.61
C ASP A 113 4.26 21.79 5.33
N ASP A 114 5.52 22.05 4.98
CA ASP A 114 6.68 21.38 5.60
C ASP A 114 6.91 21.74 7.07
N ARG A 115 6.21 22.76 7.61
CA ARG A 115 6.22 23.07 9.05
C ARG A 115 5.30 22.11 9.80
N TRP A 116 4.18 21.74 9.18
CA TRP A 116 3.23 20.81 9.77
C TRP A 116 3.80 19.39 9.84
N LEU A 117 3.70 18.77 11.02
CA LEU A 117 4.17 17.41 11.24
C LEU A 117 3.39 16.38 10.40
N GLY A 118 2.09 16.60 10.20
CA GLY A 118 1.24 15.69 9.43
C GLY A 118 1.67 15.59 7.96
N TRP A 119 2.06 16.72 7.36
CA TRP A 119 2.58 16.74 5.99
C TRP A 119 3.91 15.99 5.86
N ARG A 120 4.83 16.21 6.79
CA ARG A 120 6.13 15.51 6.82
C ARG A 120 5.95 14.00 6.95
N LEU A 121 5.07 13.55 7.84
CA LEU A 121 4.74 12.12 8.00
C LEU A 121 4.09 11.53 6.75
N PHE A 122 3.17 12.26 6.11
CA PHE A 122 2.55 11.82 4.87
C PHE A 122 3.57 11.63 3.75
N ARG A 123 4.48 12.59 3.56
CA ARG A 123 5.55 12.50 2.56
C ARG A 123 6.51 11.36 2.83
N ASP A 124 6.83 11.13 4.11
CA ASP A 124 7.73 10.05 4.48
C ASP A 124 7.10 8.66 4.28
N HIS A 125 5.81 8.52 4.62
CA HIS A 125 5.03 7.33 4.32
C HIS A 125 4.91 7.05 2.82
N ALA A 126 4.57 8.05 2.01
CA ALA A 126 4.52 7.91 0.55
C ALA A 126 5.88 7.44 0.00
N ASN A 127 6.97 8.00 0.52
CA ASN A 127 8.31 7.59 0.14
C ASN A 127 8.64 6.14 0.57
N CYS A 128 8.10 5.64 1.69
CA CYS A 128 8.20 4.21 2.02
C CYS A 128 7.49 3.35 0.97
N LEU A 129 6.29 3.75 0.55
CA LEU A 129 5.49 2.98 -0.43
C LEU A 129 6.11 2.95 -1.82
N GLU A 130 6.82 4.00 -2.24
CA GLU A 130 7.56 4.02 -3.51
C GLU A 130 8.75 3.07 -3.50
N ASN A 131 9.42 2.92 -2.35
CA ASN A 131 10.63 2.10 -2.20
C ASN A 131 10.33 0.64 -1.84
N LEU A 132 9.17 0.36 -1.25
CA LEU A 132 8.77 -0.98 -0.83
C LEU A 132 8.76 -1.99 -2.00
N PRO A 133 8.18 -1.71 -3.18
CA PRO A 133 8.19 -2.65 -4.30
C PRO A 133 9.60 -3.03 -4.74
N LEU A 134 10.53 -2.07 -4.78
CA LEU A 134 11.90 -2.32 -5.21
C LEU A 134 12.62 -3.29 -4.26
N LEU A 135 12.56 -3.03 -2.94
CA LEU A 135 13.13 -3.92 -1.94
C LEU A 135 12.44 -5.29 -1.94
N ALA A 136 11.10 -5.30 -1.96
CA ALA A 136 10.33 -6.53 -1.93
C ALA A 136 10.66 -7.42 -3.13
N THR A 137 10.74 -6.86 -4.33
CA THR A 137 11.07 -7.62 -5.54
C THR A 137 12.43 -8.29 -5.41
N VAL A 138 13.49 -7.57 -5.06
CA VAL A 138 14.84 -8.18 -4.99
C VAL A 138 14.95 -9.23 -3.88
N VAL A 139 14.33 -8.98 -2.72
CA VAL A 139 14.33 -9.92 -1.59
C VAL A 139 13.52 -11.18 -1.91
N LEU A 140 12.34 -11.04 -2.51
CA LEU A 140 11.50 -12.18 -2.87
C LEU A 140 12.10 -13.00 -4.01
N VAL A 141 12.71 -12.35 -5.01
CA VAL A 141 13.44 -13.05 -6.07
C VAL A 141 14.62 -13.84 -5.48
N ALA A 142 15.38 -13.25 -4.55
CA ALA A 142 16.44 -13.96 -3.85
C ALA A 142 15.92 -15.20 -3.12
N ALA A 143 14.81 -15.06 -2.38
CA ALA A 143 14.20 -16.13 -1.62
C ALA A 143 13.68 -17.27 -2.53
N VAL A 144 12.96 -16.94 -3.59
CA VAL A 144 12.43 -17.94 -4.54
C VAL A 144 13.55 -18.62 -5.33
N ALA A 145 14.62 -17.90 -5.65
CA ALA A 145 15.81 -18.47 -6.29
C ALA A 145 16.69 -19.29 -5.31
N GLY A 146 16.31 -19.42 -4.04
CA GLY A 146 17.08 -20.13 -3.02
C GLY A 146 18.43 -19.49 -2.72
N ARG A 147 18.60 -18.19 -2.99
CA ARG A 147 19.86 -17.48 -2.77
C ARG A 147 19.96 -16.96 -1.35
N ALA A 148 21.03 -17.37 -0.68
CA ALA A 148 21.40 -16.90 0.64
C ALA A 148 22.90 -16.58 0.66
N GLY A 149 23.29 -15.61 1.50
CA GLY A 149 24.68 -15.26 1.66
C GLY A 149 24.86 -13.95 2.41
N SER A 150 26.02 -13.82 3.08
CA SER A 150 26.37 -12.65 3.91
C SER A 150 26.28 -11.31 3.17
N LEU A 151 26.52 -11.32 1.85
CA LEU A 151 26.37 -10.13 1.02
C LEU A 151 24.90 -9.67 0.95
N LEU A 152 23.95 -10.57 0.67
CA LEU A 152 22.53 -10.23 0.59
C LEU A 152 21.98 -9.80 1.95
N ASP A 153 22.43 -10.47 3.02
CA ASP A 153 22.09 -10.13 4.39
C ASP A 153 22.59 -8.71 4.74
N GLY A 154 23.85 -8.42 4.43
CA GLY A 154 24.44 -7.10 4.64
C GLY A 154 23.74 -6.00 3.84
N LEU A 155 23.44 -6.24 2.56
CA LEU A 155 22.70 -5.29 1.72
C LEU A 155 21.30 -5.01 2.27
N ALA A 156 20.58 -6.02 2.75
CA ALA A 156 19.26 -5.86 3.35
C ALA A 156 19.30 -5.01 4.63
N VAL A 157 20.26 -5.30 5.52
CA VAL A 157 20.42 -4.57 6.79
C VAL A 157 20.80 -3.12 6.52
N VAL A 158 21.79 -2.87 5.65
CA VAL A 158 22.23 -1.51 5.31
C VAL A 158 21.08 -0.71 4.68
N TYR A 159 20.33 -1.32 3.76
CA TYR A 159 19.16 -0.68 3.15
C TYR A 159 18.12 -0.27 4.22
N LEU A 160 17.79 -1.20 5.13
CA LEU A 160 16.82 -0.96 6.19
C LEU A 160 17.28 0.16 7.13
N CYS A 161 18.54 0.14 7.57
CA CYS A 161 19.10 1.18 8.42
C CYS A 161 19.08 2.55 7.72
N ALA A 162 19.49 2.61 6.46
CA ALA A 162 19.44 3.84 5.67
C ALA A 162 18.01 4.38 5.52
N ARG A 163 17.02 3.50 5.33
CA ARG A 163 15.60 3.86 5.25
C ARG A 163 15.10 4.47 6.56
N VAL A 164 15.36 3.82 7.68
CA VAL A 164 14.92 4.28 9.01
C VAL A 164 15.58 5.62 9.33
N ALA A 165 16.89 5.75 9.10
CA ALA A 165 17.61 7.00 9.31
C ALA A 165 17.06 8.14 8.42
N GLN A 166 16.78 7.87 7.15
CA GLN A 166 16.17 8.83 6.23
C GLN A 166 14.79 9.27 6.71
N SER A 167 13.96 8.34 7.20
CA SER A 167 12.63 8.61 7.75
C SER A 167 12.70 9.53 8.96
N VAL A 168 13.61 9.25 9.90
CA VAL A 168 13.82 10.09 11.10
C VAL A 168 14.24 11.51 10.73
N VAL A 169 15.19 11.68 9.80
CA VAL A 169 15.64 13.00 9.31
C VAL A 169 14.52 13.72 8.53
N HIS A 170 13.66 12.96 7.84
CA HIS A 170 12.49 13.50 7.15
C HIS A 170 11.49 14.10 8.15
N VAL A 171 11.21 13.40 9.25
CA VAL A 171 10.20 13.85 10.21
C VAL A 171 10.73 14.96 11.13
N ALA A 172 12.04 15.03 11.38
CA ALA A 172 12.67 16.02 12.27
C ALA A 172 12.39 17.49 11.87
N PRO A 173 12.26 18.43 12.83
CA PRO A 173 12.15 19.88 12.56
C PRO A 173 13.48 20.50 12.07
N GLY A 174 13.44 21.45 11.10
CA GLY A 174 14.57 22.34 10.75
C GLY A 174 15.08 22.24 9.30
N ALA A 175 14.74 23.19 8.42
CA ALA A 175 14.80 23.03 6.95
C ALA A 175 16.18 22.99 6.25
N GLY A 176 17.24 23.59 6.79
CA GLY A 176 18.43 23.94 6.00
C GLY A 176 19.39 22.80 5.61
N LEU A 177 19.65 21.84 6.51
CA LEU A 177 20.69 20.80 6.31
C LEU A 177 20.11 19.44 5.85
N ARG A 178 18.78 19.35 5.66
CA ARG A 178 18.06 18.06 5.51
C ARG A 178 18.08 17.47 4.11
N PHE A 179 18.23 18.29 3.06
CA PHE A 179 18.17 17.77 1.69
C PHE A 179 19.35 16.86 1.37
N ASN A 180 20.58 17.34 1.59
CA ASN A 180 21.81 16.58 1.27
C ASN A 180 21.91 15.28 2.08
N VAL A 181 21.52 15.30 3.35
CA VAL A 181 21.55 14.12 4.22
C VAL A 181 20.52 13.08 3.76
N ARG A 182 19.28 13.50 3.47
CA ARG A 182 18.23 12.59 2.97
C ARG A 182 18.59 12.03 1.60
N PHE A 183 19.16 12.85 0.73
CA PHE A 183 19.65 12.41 -0.57
C PHE A 183 20.77 11.37 -0.42
N GLY A 184 21.71 11.59 0.51
CA GLY A 184 22.75 10.61 0.84
C GLY A 184 22.18 9.24 1.23
N PHE A 185 21.20 9.20 2.15
CA PHE A 185 20.56 7.93 2.52
C PHE A 185 19.76 7.29 1.36
N PHE A 186 19.18 8.09 0.48
CA PHE A 186 18.52 7.57 -0.73
C PHE A 186 19.52 6.94 -1.70
N VAL A 187 20.67 7.58 -1.90
CA VAL A 187 21.77 7.03 -2.72
C VAL A 187 22.26 5.70 -2.15
N VAL A 188 22.41 5.59 -0.82
CA VAL A 188 22.78 4.32 -0.17
C VAL A 188 21.73 3.23 -0.44
N GLN A 189 20.44 3.55 -0.31
CA GLN A 189 19.36 2.60 -0.63
C GLN A 189 19.43 2.14 -2.09
N LEU A 190 19.64 3.08 -3.02
CA LEU A 190 19.76 2.75 -4.45
C LEU A 190 20.99 1.88 -4.73
N ALA A 191 22.13 2.17 -4.12
CA ALA A 191 23.34 1.36 -4.23
C ALA A 191 23.12 -0.06 -3.69
N CYS A 192 22.40 -0.21 -2.57
CA CYS A 192 22.03 -1.51 -2.05
C CYS A 192 21.14 -2.31 -3.02
N LEU A 193 20.15 -1.66 -3.64
CA LEU A 193 19.28 -2.30 -4.65
C LEU A 193 20.06 -2.74 -5.89
N VAL A 194 20.97 -1.90 -6.39
CA VAL A 194 21.88 -2.26 -7.49
C VAL A 194 22.75 -3.44 -7.07
N GLY A 195 23.31 -3.41 -5.85
CA GLY A 195 24.09 -4.51 -5.29
C GLY A 195 23.30 -5.82 -5.21
N PHE A 196 22.01 -5.76 -4.86
CA PHE A 196 21.11 -6.92 -4.90
C PHE A 196 20.99 -7.48 -6.32
N VAL A 197 20.64 -6.63 -7.29
CA VAL A 197 20.48 -7.06 -8.69
C VAL A 197 21.78 -7.67 -9.21
N VAL A 198 22.92 -7.03 -8.94
CA VAL A 198 24.25 -7.52 -9.28
C VAL A 198 24.51 -8.89 -8.65
N ALA A 199 24.37 -9.00 -7.34
CA ALA A 199 24.60 -10.27 -6.65
C ALA A 199 23.69 -11.39 -7.19
N LEU A 200 22.43 -11.08 -7.50
CA LEU A 200 21.48 -12.06 -8.03
C LEU A 200 21.76 -12.48 -9.47
N VAL A 201 22.23 -11.57 -10.33
CA VAL A 201 22.54 -11.88 -11.74
C VAL A 201 23.89 -12.60 -11.85
N TRP A 202 24.93 -12.12 -11.19
CA TRP A 202 26.27 -12.75 -11.30
C TRP A 202 26.38 -14.09 -10.58
N SER A 203 25.47 -14.40 -9.65
CA SER A 203 25.37 -15.74 -9.05
C SER A 203 24.55 -16.74 -9.87
N THR A 204 24.02 -16.33 -11.05
CA THR A 204 23.37 -17.24 -12.01
C THR A 204 24.29 -17.73 -13.13
N ALA A 205 25.48 -17.15 -13.27
CA ALA A 205 26.46 -17.49 -14.30
C ALA A 205 27.56 -18.40 -13.71
#